data_AF-S6HP29-F1
#
_entry.id   AF-S6HP29-F1
#
_cell.length_a   1.000
_cell.length_b   1.000
_cell.length_c   1.000
_cell.angle_alpha   90.00
_cell.angle_beta   90.00
_cell.angle_gamma   90.00
#
_symmetry.space_group_name_H-M   'P 1'
#
loop_
_entity.id
_entity.type
_entity.pdbx_description
1 polymer ?
#
loop_
_entity_poly.entity_id
_entity_poly.type
_entity_poly.pdbx_seq_one_letter_code
_entity_poly.pdbx_strand_id
1 'polypeptide(L)'
;MNDSSTKLPAVLTTAATILAVSFSSSLLAAASWKNGDRIFGQSNDGYWYPGKITSIHAKGYNVKYDANSNVVNALKVAAYSWRTGSQLQCTMEGAGSRYFSGKILTTEAYSVFRIRFDNGHTQYRRSSSCRFSGTPYIAVSKPIVQYSPPPPGGNNRKFNPGEAVLAYHSGFWYPATITAVRTQDYSIKFSGGLVSNHQESYLSRIVWGQGSRVQCDSKTDSGQTYYNAQVEAINNRDIWVIYNNGVRENFTHGYCRSK
;
A
#
# COMPACT_ATOMS: atom_id res chain seq x y z
N MET A 1 -66.42 48.83 18.72
CA MET A 1 -66.76 47.63 19.52
C MET A 1 -66.58 46.42 18.62
N ASN A 2 -65.64 45.57 19.02
CA ASN A 2 -65.45 44.14 18.74
C ASN A 2 -65.33 43.71 17.26
N ASP A 3 -64.11 43.43 16.79
CA ASP A 3 -63.37 42.15 16.87
C ASP A 3 -63.95 41.03 15.99
N SER A 4 -63.20 40.63 14.96
CA SER A 4 -63.24 39.34 14.22
C SER A 4 -62.13 39.38 13.16
N SER A 5 -60.89 39.03 13.51
CA SER A 5 -60.32 37.67 13.43
C SER A 5 -60.19 37.11 12.00
N THR A 6 -59.00 37.33 11.42
CA THR A 6 -58.12 36.36 10.75
C THR A 6 -58.70 35.18 9.96
N LYS A 7 -58.27 35.06 8.69
CA LYS A 7 -57.55 33.88 8.14
C LYS A 7 -57.13 34.12 6.68
N LEU A 8 -55.81 34.22 6.44
CA LEU A 8 -55.21 34.03 5.12
C LEU A 8 -54.74 32.57 5.01
N PRO A 9 -54.90 31.90 3.86
CA PRO A 9 -54.54 30.49 3.72
C PRO A 9 -53.03 30.31 3.63
N ALA A 10 -52.51 29.33 4.36
CA ALA A 10 -51.14 28.86 4.25
C ALA A 10 -50.96 28.10 2.92
N VAL A 11 -50.18 28.66 2.00
CA VAL A 11 -49.73 27.94 0.80
C VAL A 11 -48.46 27.18 1.18
N LEU A 12 -48.58 25.86 1.29
CA LEU A 12 -47.44 24.95 1.44
C LEU A 12 -46.67 24.88 0.12
N THR A 13 -45.52 25.56 0.04
CA THR A 13 -44.49 25.25 -0.96
C THR A 13 -43.73 24.00 -0.53
N THR A 14 -44.00 22.88 -1.19
CA THR A 14 -43.18 21.66 -1.08
C THR A 14 -41.84 21.88 -1.76
N ALA A 15 -40.78 22.13 -0.99
CA ALA A 15 -39.41 22.05 -1.47
C ALA A 15 -39.02 20.58 -1.63
N ALA A 16 -38.87 20.11 -2.87
CA ALA A 16 -38.31 18.80 -3.16
C ALA A 16 -36.79 18.83 -2.94
N THR A 17 -36.35 18.38 -1.77
CA THR A 17 -34.93 18.22 -1.44
C THR A 17 -34.39 17.02 -2.19
N ILE A 18 -33.70 17.26 -3.32
CA ILE A 18 -32.91 16.23 -3.99
C ILE A 18 -31.69 15.95 -3.10
N LEU A 19 -31.74 14.87 -2.31
CA LEU A 19 -30.55 14.32 -1.67
C LEU A 19 -29.63 13.81 -2.76
N ALA A 20 -28.60 14.59 -3.09
CA ALA A 20 -27.45 14.10 -3.82
C ALA A 20 -26.74 13.07 -2.93
N VAL A 21 -27.05 11.79 -3.14
CA VAL A 21 -26.28 10.68 -2.58
C VAL A 21 -24.93 10.70 -3.29
N SER A 22 -23.99 11.44 -2.71
CA SER A 22 -22.58 11.35 -3.05
C SER A 22 -22.11 9.95 -2.66
N PHE A 23 -22.18 9.02 -3.61
CA PHE A 23 -21.40 7.80 -3.55
C PHE A 23 -19.93 8.21 -3.56
N SER A 24 -19.37 8.45 -2.38
CA SER A 24 -17.93 8.49 -2.15
C SER A 24 -17.42 7.10 -2.53
N SER A 25 -17.12 6.92 -3.82
CA SER A 25 -16.37 5.78 -4.31
C SER A 25 -15.05 5.82 -3.54
N SER A 26 -14.96 4.96 -2.53
CA SER A 26 -13.73 4.76 -1.79
C SER A 26 -12.72 4.22 -2.79
N LEU A 27 -11.91 5.14 -3.34
CA LEU A 27 -10.72 4.80 -4.09
C LEU A 27 -9.90 3.92 -3.16
N LEU A 28 -9.90 2.62 -3.45
CA LEU A 28 -8.90 1.67 -3.00
C LEU A 28 -7.55 2.13 -3.58
N ALA A 29 -7.00 3.18 -2.99
CA ALA A 29 -5.58 3.42 -3.01
C ALA A 29 -4.94 2.13 -2.47
N ALA A 30 -3.95 1.60 -3.19
CA ALA A 30 -3.06 0.62 -2.61
C ALA A 30 -2.51 1.25 -1.33
N ALA A 31 -3.00 0.81 -0.17
CA ALA A 31 -2.61 1.39 1.09
C ALA A 31 -1.12 1.08 1.27
N SER A 32 -0.27 2.09 1.06
CA SER A 32 1.11 2.01 1.50
C SER A 32 1.07 1.90 3.01
N TRP A 33 1.49 0.75 3.54
CA TRP A 33 1.57 0.54 4.98
C TRP A 33 2.46 1.60 5.63
N LYS A 34 2.10 2.04 6.84
CA LYS A 34 2.87 2.99 7.66
C LYS A 34 3.16 2.42 9.05
N ASN A 35 4.15 3.01 9.73
CA ASN A 35 4.41 2.70 11.14
C ASN A 35 3.14 2.90 11.97
N GLY A 36 2.85 1.93 12.84
CA GLY A 36 1.65 1.89 13.66
C GLY A 36 0.46 1.16 13.04
N ASP A 37 0.49 0.87 11.73
CA ASP A 37 -0.62 0.17 11.08
C ASP A 37 -0.83 -1.23 11.66
N ARG A 38 -2.11 -1.57 11.81
CA ARG A 38 -2.56 -2.88 12.28
C ARG A 38 -2.63 -3.84 11.10
N ILE A 39 -1.94 -4.97 11.23
CA ILE A 39 -1.83 -5.96 10.17
C ILE A 39 -1.96 -7.38 10.73
N PHE A 40 -2.10 -8.35 9.83
CA PHE A 40 -1.67 -9.72 10.07
C PHE A 40 -0.26 -9.91 9.48
N GLY A 41 0.66 -10.45 10.26
CA GLY A 41 1.98 -10.86 9.78
C GLY A 41 2.10 -12.37 9.81
N GLN A 42 2.69 -12.95 8.76
CA GLN A 42 3.02 -14.37 8.75
C GLN A 42 4.34 -14.58 9.50
N SER A 43 4.30 -15.44 10.52
CA SER A 43 5.48 -15.88 11.27
C SER A 43 6.16 -17.05 10.56
N ASN A 44 7.34 -17.45 11.06
CA ASN A 44 8.14 -18.55 10.51
C ASN A 44 7.46 -19.93 10.64
N ASP A 45 6.46 -20.06 11.51
CA ASP A 45 5.62 -21.26 11.64
C ASP A 45 4.54 -21.37 10.55
N GLY A 46 4.47 -20.39 9.63
CA GLY A 46 3.50 -20.33 8.55
C GLY A 46 2.13 -19.78 8.95
N TYR A 47 1.89 -19.50 10.23
CA TYR A 47 0.63 -18.95 10.73
C TYR A 47 0.64 -17.41 10.75
N TRP A 48 -0.57 -16.85 10.73
CA TRP A 48 -0.78 -15.41 10.66
C TRP A 48 -1.22 -14.86 12.02
N TYR A 49 -0.46 -13.89 12.53
CA TYR A 49 -0.68 -13.31 13.84
C TYR A 49 -0.98 -11.81 13.74
N PRO A 50 -1.88 -11.29 14.58
CA PRO A 50 -2.13 -9.86 14.65
C PRO A 50 -0.91 -9.14 15.22
N GLY A 51 -0.58 -7.99 14.64
CA GLY A 51 0.56 -7.18 15.06
C GLY A 51 0.46 -5.75 14.61
N LYS A 52 1.49 -4.96 14.90
CA LYS A 52 1.66 -3.60 14.39
C LYS A 52 2.99 -3.47 13.69
N ILE A 53 3.01 -2.70 12.60
CA ILE A 53 4.26 -2.31 11.95
C ILE A 53 5.00 -1.34 12.86
N THR A 54 6.22 -1.67 13.26
CA THR A 54 7.08 -0.81 14.09
C THR A 54 8.10 -0.08 13.26
N SER A 55 8.58 -0.70 12.19
CA SER A 55 9.40 -0.03 11.20
C SER A 55 9.21 -0.65 9.81
N ILE A 56 9.38 0.19 8.81
CA ILE A 56 9.33 -0.18 7.40
C ILE A 56 10.76 -0.09 6.88
N HIS A 57 11.18 -1.13 6.18
CA HIS A 57 12.52 -1.22 5.61
C HIS A 57 12.50 -2.04 4.33
N ALA A 58 13.57 -1.96 3.55
CA ALA A 58 13.69 -2.63 2.26
C ALA A 58 13.38 -4.14 2.26
N LYS A 59 13.63 -4.84 3.37
CA LYS A 59 13.41 -6.30 3.52
C LYS A 59 12.00 -6.67 3.99
N GLY A 60 11.04 -5.74 3.95
CA GLY A 60 9.66 -5.96 4.41
C GLY A 60 9.30 -5.14 5.64
N TYR A 61 8.54 -5.72 6.56
CA TYR A 61 7.99 -5.01 7.70
C TYR A 61 8.49 -5.63 8.99
N ASN A 62 9.07 -4.80 9.84
CA ASN A 62 9.26 -5.16 11.23
C ASN A 62 7.92 -5.05 11.93
N VAL A 63 7.46 -6.17 12.45
CA VAL A 63 6.16 -6.32 13.10
C VAL A 63 6.40 -6.69 14.55
N LYS A 64 5.75 -5.96 15.44
CA LYS A 64 5.55 -6.39 16.83
C LYS A 64 4.22 -7.13 16.90
N TYR A 65 4.28 -8.44 17.09
CA TYR A 65 3.08 -9.26 17.27
C TYR A 65 2.45 -8.98 18.63
N ASP A 66 1.15 -9.24 18.76
CA ASP A 66 0.49 -9.06 20.05
C ASP A 66 0.90 -10.10 21.09
N ALA A 67 1.24 -11.31 20.61
CA ALA A 67 1.56 -12.46 21.46
C ALA A 67 2.94 -12.34 22.14
N ASN A 68 3.83 -11.52 21.59
CA ASN A 68 5.21 -11.41 22.07
C ASN A 68 5.69 -9.95 22.07
N SER A 69 6.73 -9.68 22.87
CA SER A 69 7.35 -8.35 22.93
C SER A 69 8.35 -8.09 21.81
N ASN A 70 8.74 -9.14 21.07
CA ASN A 70 9.80 -9.09 20.07
C ASN A 70 9.31 -8.43 18.78
N VAL A 71 10.22 -7.69 18.15
CA VAL A 71 10.03 -7.17 16.80
C VAL A 71 10.69 -8.15 15.83
N VAL A 72 9.92 -8.63 14.86
CA VAL A 72 10.42 -9.58 13.87
C VAL A 72 10.08 -9.12 12.46
N ASN A 73 10.93 -9.49 11.50
CA ASN A 73 10.62 -9.32 10.10
C ASN A 73 9.51 -10.30 9.72
N ALA A 74 8.34 -9.80 9.33
CA ALA A 74 7.25 -10.65 8.87
C ALA A 74 7.50 -11.09 7.43
N LEU A 75 7.39 -12.40 7.17
CA LEU A 75 7.59 -12.97 5.84
C LEU A 75 6.56 -12.43 4.82
N LYS A 76 5.34 -12.21 5.30
CA LYS A 76 4.23 -11.63 4.55
C LYS A 76 3.39 -10.77 5.48
N VAL A 77 2.75 -9.74 4.93
CA VAL A 77 1.78 -8.90 5.66
C VAL A 77 0.45 -8.85 4.91
N ALA A 78 -0.64 -8.76 5.66
CA ALA A 78 -2.00 -8.60 5.15
C ALA A 78 -2.78 -7.60 6.00
N ALA A 79 -3.84 -7.04 5.43
CA ALA A 79 -4.71 -6.11 6.16
C ALA A 79 -5.35 -6.78 7.37
N TYR A 80 -5.30 -6.10 8.52
CA TYR A 80 -6.06 -6.54 9.68
C TYR A 80 -7.55 -6.40 9.38
N SER A 81 -8.30 -7.50 9.53
CA SER A 81 -9.69 -7.59 9.06
C SER A 81 -10.64 -8.27 10.06
N TRP A 82 -10.16 -8.61 11.26
CA TRP A 82 -11.00 -9.17 12.30
C TRP A 82 -12.03 -8.17 12.79
N ARG A 83 -13.29 -8.64 12.82
CA ARG A 83 -14.49 -7.94 13.28
C ARG A 83 -15.46 -8.96 13.86
N THR A 84 -16.56 -8.51 14.46
CA THR A 84 -17.65 -9.41 14.84
C THR A 84 -18.04 -10.32 13.67
N GLY A 85 -18.11 -11.62 13.94
CA GLY A 85 -18.39 -12.67 12.98
C GLY A 85 -17.17 -13.28 12.29
N SER A 86 -15.98 -12.71 12.42
CA SER A 86 -14.75 -13.31 11.87
C SER A 86 -14.43 -14.64 12.52
N GLN A 87 -13.91 -15.56 11.71
CA GLN A 87 -13.32 -16.83 12.16
C GLN A 87 -11.84 -16.66 12.48
N LEU A 88 -11.37 -17.41 13.46
CA LEU A 88 -9.99 -17.38 13.96
C LEU A 88 -9.71 -18.63 14.81
N GLN A 89 -8.46 -18.78 15.24
CA GLN A 89 -8.09 -19.78 16.25
C GLN A 89 -7.49 -19.08 17.46
N CYS A 90 -7.90 -19.46 18.69
CA CYS A 90 -7.25 -18.99 19.92
C CYS A 90 -6.91 -20.13 20.85
N THR A 91 -5.99 -19.87 21.77
CA THR A 91 -5.87 -20.68 22.98
C THR A 91 -7.09 -20.49 23.87
N MET A 92 -7.49 -21.57 24.54
CA MET A 92 -8.55 -21.55 25.57
C MET A 92 -7.92 -21.53 26.96
N GLU A 93 -8.59 -20.88 27.91
CA GLU A 93 -8.20 -20.96 29.31
C GLU A 93 -8.28 -22.40 29.82
N GLY A 94 -7.26 -22.85 30.56
CA GLY A 94 -7.15 -24.23 31.06
C GLY A 94 -6.76 -25.29 30.03
N ALA A 95 -6.66 -24.96 28.74
CA ALA A 95 -6.36 -25.93 27.66
C ALA A 95 -4.89 -25.94 27.18
N GLY A 96 -4.00 -25.23 27.90
CA GLY A 96 -2.59 -25.09 27.54
C GLY A 96 -2.35 -24.20 26.31
N SER A 97 -1.34 -24.55 25.50
CA SER A 97 -0.91 -23.77 24.33
C SER A 97 -1.62 -24.14 23.02
N ARG A 98 -2.60 -25.06 23.07
CA ARG A 98 -3.33 -25.52 21.88
C ARG A 98 -4.27 -24.44 21.37
N TYR A 99 -4.35 -24.31 20.05
CA TYR A 99 -5.26 -23.40 19.37
C TYR A 99 -6.54 -24.12 18.96
N PHE A 100 -7.68 -23.48 19.22
CA PHE A 100 -9.02 -23.98 18.93
C PHE A 100 -9.75 -22.97 18.04
N SER A 101 -10.47 -23.49 17.04
CA SER A 101 -11.28 -22.68 16.14
C SER A 101 -12.48 -22.07 16.85
N GLY A 102 -12.82 -20.86 16.43
CA GLY A 102 -13.99 -20.15 16.93
C GLY A 102 -14.34 -18.91 16.13
N LYS A 103 -15.38 -18.21 16.60
CA LYS A 103 -15.96 -17.03 15.97
C LYS A 103 -16.06 -15.87 16.95
N ILE A 104 -15.68 -14.67 16.51
CA ILE A 104 -15.86 -13.43 17.30
C ILE A 104 -17.35 -13.13 17.42
N LEU A 105 -17.85 -13.08 18.65
CA LEU A 105 -19.20 -12.63 18.97
C LEU A 105 -19.25 -11.12 19.17
N THR A 106 -18.29 -10.56 19.90
CA THR A 106 -18.19 -9.12 20.15
C THR A 106 -16.73 -8.68 20.25
N THR A 107 -16.50 -7.41 19.94
CA THR A 107 -15.23 -6.72 20.12
C THR A 107 -15.45 -5.58 21.13
N GLU A 108 -14.90 -5.70 22.33
CA GLU A 108 -15.06 -4.66 23.37
C GLU A 108 -13.92 -3.63 23.31
N ALA A 109 -12.75 -4.07 22.89
CA ALA A 109 -11.60 -3.23 22.55
C ALA A 109 -10.95 -3.76 21.28
N TYR A 110 -10.05 -2.97 20.64
CA TYR A 110 -9.33 -3.37 19.44
C TYR A 110 -8.53 -4.68 19.56
N SER A 111 -8.31 -5.19 20.78
CA SER A 111 -7.54 -6.41 21.06
C SER A 111 -8.22 -7.38 22.02
N VAL A 112 -9.50 -7.18 22.38
CA VAL A 112 -10.24 -8.08 23.29
C VAL A 112 -11.53 -8.54 22.62
N PHE A 113 -11.70 -9.86 22.54
CA PHE A 113 -12.79 -10.51 21.81
C PHE A 113 -13.53 -11.45 22.74
N ARG A 114 -14.86 -11.41 22.67
CA ARG A 114 -15.69 -12.51 23.15
C ARG A 114 -15.83 -13.53 22.03
N ILE A 115 -15.38 -14.75 22.27
CA ILE A 115 -15.24 -15.78 21.24
C ILE A 115 -16.09 -16.97 21.59
N ARG A 116 -16.90 -17.43 20.64
CA ARG A 116 -17.55 -18.73 20.69
C ARG A 116 -16.64 -19.75 20.02
N PHE A 117 -16.12 -20.69 20.79
CA PHE A 117 -15.36 -21.82 20.26
C PHE A 117 -16.29 -22.88 19.69
N ASP A 118 -15.79 -23.65 18.73
CA ASP A 118 -16.58 -24.67 18.02
C ASP A 118 -17.01 -25.82 18.94
N ASN A 119 -16.31 -26.04 20.06
CA ASN A 119 -16.69 -26.99 21.11
C ASN A 119 -17.85 -26.50 22.00
N GLY A 120 -18.42 -25.33 21.71
CA GLY A 120 -19.57 -24.83 22.43
C GLY A 120 -19.25 -24.05 23.70
N HIS A 121 -17.98 -23.72 23.99
CA HIS A 121 -17.63 -22.77 25.05
C HIS A 121 -17.55 -21.33 24.53
N THR A 122 -17.74 -20.36 25.43
CA THR A 122 -17.56 -18.93 25.13
C THR A 122 -16.61 -18.33 26.14
N GLN A 123 -15.57 -17.63 25.68
CA GLN A 123 -14.59 -16.98 26.56
C GLN A 123 -14.15 -15.64 25.99
N TYR A 124 -13.67 -14.78 26.89
CA TYR A 124 -12.93 -13.58 26.51
C TYR A 124 -11.47 -13.94 26.24
N ARG A 125 -10.97 -13.57 25.07
CA ARG A 125 -9.55 -13.73 24.70
C ARG A 125 -8.99 -12.42 24.16
N ARG A 126 -7.70 -12.23 24.38
CA ARG A 126 -6.95 -11.14 23.75
C ARG A 126 -6.47 -11.56 22.37
N SER A 127 -6.28 -10.61 21.46
CA SER A 127 -5.69 -10.86 20.15
C SER A 127 -4.31 -11.53 20.23
N SER A 128 -3.57 -11.30 21.33
CA SER A 128 -2.30 -11.97 21.66
C SER A 128 -2.42 -13.48 21.86
N SER A 129 -3.63 -13.99 22.13
CA SER A 129 -3.90 -15.41 22.32
C SER A 129 -4.43 -16.08 21.05
N CYS A 130 -4.43 -15.37 19.92
CA CYS A 130 -5.18 -15.74 18.74
C CYS A 130 -4.34 -15.60 17.46
N ARG A 131 -4.71 -16.38 16.45
CA ARG A 131 -4.14 -16.37 15.11
C ARG A 131 -5.24 -16.51 14.06
N PHE A 132 -4.97 -16.07 12.84
CA PHE A 132 -5.94 -16.14 11.75
C PHE A 132 -6.28 -17.60 11.44
N SER A 133 -7.56 -17.87 11.14
CA SER A 133 -7.98 -19.18 10.66
C SER A 133 -7.78 -19.25 9.15
N GLY A 134 -6.75 -19.99 8.71
CA GLY A 134 -6.37 -20.09 7.30
C GLY A 134 -5.48 -18.94 6.83
N THR A 135 -5.73 -18.45 5.61
CA THR A 135 -4.94 -17.37 5.00
C THR A 135 -5.81 -16.11 4.93
N PRO A 136 -5.37 -14.97 5.51
CA PRO A 136 -6.11 -13.72 5.37
C PRO A 136 -6.19 -13.32 3.91
N TYR A 137 -7.20 -12.50 3.58
CA TYR A 137 -7.20 -11.81 2.30
C TYR A 137 -5.97 -10.89 2.27
N ILE A 138 -4.91 -11.40 1.67
CA ILE A 138 -3.84 -10.59 1.13
C ILE A 138 -4.53 -9.91 -0.05
N ALA A 139 -4.67 -8.58 0.00
CA ALA A 139 -5.05 -7.86 -1.20
C ALA A 139 -4.05 -8.30 -2.27
N VAL A 140 -4.52 -9.12 -3.21
CA VAL A 140 -3.81 -9.36 -4.46
C VAL A 140 -3.53 -7.95 -4.93
N SER A 141 -2.25 -7.57 -5.03
CA SER A 141 -1.90 -6.34 -5.72
C SER A 141 -2.70 -6.40 -7.01
N LYS A 142 -3.68 -5.48 -7.14
CA LYS A 142 -4.59 -5.39 -8.29
C LYS A 142 -3.78 -5.76 -9.53
N PRO A 143 -4.24 -6.67 -10.43
CA PRO A 143 -3.43 -7.13 -11.55
C PRO A 143 -2.78 -5.91 -12.16
N ILE A 144 -1.45 -5.90 -12.11
CA ILE A 144 -0.62 -4.73 -12.30
C ILE A 144 -0.96 -4.23 -13.69
N VAL A 145 -1.78 -3.17 -13.76
CA VAL A 145 -1.94 -2.41 -14.99
C VAL A 145 -0.52 -2.04 -15.37
N GLN A 146 -0.11 -2.47 -16.56
CA GLN A 146 1.20 -2.21 -17.12
C GLN A 146 1.51 -0.72 -16.98
N TYR A 147 2.26 -0.33 -15.95
CA TYR A 147 2.78 1.03 -15.79
C TYR A 147 3.98 1.18 -16.72
N SER A 148 3.75 1.02 -18.03
CA SER A 148 4.51 1.82 -18.97
C SER A 148 4.18 3.27 -18.62
N PRO A 149 5.16 4.13 -18.33
CA PRO A 149 4.88 5.55 -18.12
C PRO A 149 4.07 6.05 -19.31
N PRO A 150 3.09 6.95 -19.09
CA PRO A 150 2.20 7.40 -20.15
C PRO A 150 3.01 7.83 -21.38
N PRO A 151 2.50 7.62 -22.61
CA PRO A 151 3.18 8.11 -23.80
C PRO A 151 3.59 9.58 -23.60
N PRO A 152 4.72 10.02 -24.15
CA PRO A 152 5.13 11.40 -24.04
C PRO A 152 3.98 12.33 -24.42
N GLY A 153 3.46 13.17 -23.51
CA GLY A 153 2.31 14.03 -23.88
C GLY A 153 1.32 14.49 -22.79
N GLY A 154 1.67 14.47 -21.51
CA GLY A 154 0.83 15.10 -20.49
C GLY A 154 1.10 16.60 -20.37
N ASN A 155 0.53 17.43 -21.23
CA ASN A 155 0.73 18.89 -21.28
C ASN A 155 0.08 19.59 -20.06
N ASN A 156 0.74 19.61 -18.89
CA ASN A 156 0.46 20.48 -17.71
C ASN A 156 1.19 20.02 -16.42
N ARG A 157 2.19 19.14 -16.52
CA ARG A 157 3.00 18.68 -15.38
C ARG A 157 4.21 19.58 -15.21
N LYS A 158 4.14 20.50 -14.24
CA LYS A 158 5.31 21.26 -13.80
C LYS A 158 6.15 20.46 -12.81
N PHE A 159 7.45 20.45 -13.03
CA PHE A 159 8.44 19.83 -12.14
C PHE A 159 9.34 20.89 -11.51
N ASN A 160 9.90 20.59 -10.33
CA ASN A 160 10.80 21.51 -9.63
C ASN A 160 12.27 21.03 -9.70
N PRO A 161 13.26 21.94 -9.63
CA PRO A 161 14.65 21.55 -9.46
C PRO A 161 14.83 20.64 -8.23
N GLY A 162 15.61 19.57 -8.39
CA GLY A 162 15.81 18.52 -7.40
C GLY A 162 14.76 17.40 -7.41
N GLU A 163 13.66 17.54 -8.15
CA GLU A 163 12.63 16.49 -8.26
C GLU A 163 13.14 15.28 -9.07
N ALA A 164 12.86 14.08 -8.56
CA ALA A 164 13.15 12.83 -9.24
C ALA A 164 12.02 12.47 -10.22
N VAL A 165 12.39 12.23 -11.47
CA VAL A 165 11.46 12.00 -12.59
C VAL A 165 11.92 10.79 -13.42
N LEU A 166 11.04 10.34 -14.30
CA LEU A 166 11.37 9.47 -15.42
C LEU A 166 11.46 10.34 -16.68
N ALA A 167 12.55 10.18 -17.43
CA ALA A 167 12.78 10.85 -18.70
C ALA A 167 12.88 9.82 -19.82
N TYR A 168 12.15 10.06 -20.91
CA TYR A 168 12.13 9.17 -22.06
C TYR A 168 13.35 9.41 -22.94
N HIS A 169 14.14 8.36 -23.17
CA HIS A 169 15.34 8.39 -23.99
C HIS A 169 15.52 7.04 -24.69
N SER A 170 15.92 7.03 -25.97
CA SER A 170 16.27 5.80 -26.70
C SER A 170 15.26 4.64 -26.58
N GLY A 171 13.96 4.93 -26.54
CA GLY A 171 12.90 3.92 -26.48
C GLY A 171 12.50 3.45 -25.07
N PHE A 172 13.10 4.01 -24.01
CA PHE A 172 12.85 3.62 -22.63
C PHE A 172 12.74 4.85 -21.73
N TRP A 173 12.13 4.63 -20.56
CA TRP A 173 12.06 5.62 -19.48
C TRP A 173 13.18 5.37 -18.47
N TYR A 174 14.00 6.39 -18.26
CA TYR A 174 15.15 6.37 -17.37
C TYR A 174 14.97 7.35 -16.22
N PRO A 175 15.43 7.01 -15.02
CA PRO A 175 15.42 7.95 -13.92
C PRO A 175 16.37 9.11 -14.13
N ALA A 176 15.87 10.30 -13.80
CA ALA A 176 16.60 11.54 -13.89
C ALA A 176 16.20 12.48 -12.76
N THR A 177 17.00 13.52 -12.57
CA THR A 177 16.72 14.62 -11.65
C THR A 177 16.59 15.91 -12.44
N ILE A 178 15.56 16.70 -12.17
CA ILE A 178 15.45 18.05 -12.74
C ILE A 178 16.57 18.91 -12.14
N THR A 179 17.44 19.46 -12.98
CA THR A 179 18.52 20.36 -12.55
C THR A 179 18.15 21.82 -12.69
N ALA A 180 17.32 22.16 -13.68
CA ALA A 180 16.79 23.50 -13.86
C ALA A 180 15.46 23.49 -14.63
N VAL A 181 14.59 24.45 -14.34
CA VAL A 181 13.35 24.72 -15.08
C VAL A 181 13.58 25.92 -15.97
N ARG A 182 13.24 25.81 -17.25
CA ARG A 182 13.37 26.90 -18.23
C ARG A 182 12.01 27.19 -18.85
N THR A 183 11.95 28.24 -19.68
CA THR A 183 10.70 28.72 -20.26
C THR A 183 10.03 27.71 -21.20
N GLN A 184 10.82 26.87 -21.90
CA GLN A 184 10.32 25.92 -22.91
C GLN A 184 10.61 24.45 -22.58
N ASP A 185 11.56 24.18 -21.70
CA ASP A 185 12.06 22.83 -21.40
C ASP A 185 12.60 22.72 -19.97
N TYR A 186 13.08 21.53 -19.64
CA TYR A 186 13.73 21.21 -18.38
C TYR A 186 15.14 20.70 -18.66
N SER A 187 16.12 21.22 -17.93
CA SER A 187 17.41 20.56 -17.83
C SER A 187 17.30 19.42 -16.84
N ILE A 188 17.75 18.24 -17.26
CA ILE A 188 17.74 17.04 -16.44
C ILE A 188 19.13 16.43 -16.40
N LYS A 189 19.41 15.72 -15.31
CA LYS A 189 20.56 14.83 -15.19
C LYS A 189 20.04 13.41 -15.02
N PHE A 190 20.28 12.56 -16.03
CA PHE A 190 20.10 11.13 -15.87
C PHE A 190 20.98 10.64 -14.73
N SER A 191 20.50 9.67 -13.98
CA SER A 191 21.27 9.13 -12.86
C SER A 191 22.61 8.49 -13.31
N GLY A 192 22.73 8.06 -14.57
CA GLY A 192 24.01 7.66 -15.20
C GLY A 192 24.98 8.81 -15.50
N GLY A 193 24.64 10.04 -15.13
CA GLY A 193 25.50 11.23 -15.24
C GLY A 193 25.24 12.12 -16.46
N LEU A 194 24.63 11.58 -17.52
CA LEU A 194 24.29 12.34 -18.73
C LEU A 194 23.35 13.50 -18.40
N VAL A 195 23.70 14.70 -18.85
CA VAL A 195 22.87 15.90 -18.73
C VAL A 195 22.27 16.22 -20.09
N SER A 196 20.98 16.54 -20.14
CA SER A 196 20.28 16.87 -21.38
C SER A 196 19.08 17.78 -21.11
N ASN A 197 18.52 18.37 -22.17
CA ASN A 197 17.28 19.13 -22.08
C ASN A 197 16.12 18.29 -22.63
N HIS A 198 15.01 18.28 -21.93
CA HIS A 198 13.80 17.54 -22.31
C HIS A 198 12.59 18.45 -22.24
N GLN A 199 11.73 18.36 -23.25
CA GLN A 199 10.39 18.93 -23.18
C GLN A 199 9.57 18.19 -22.12
N GLU A 200 8.60 18.88 -21.54
CA GLU A 200 7.69 18.33 -20.52
C GLU A 200 7.04 17.02 -20.95
N SER A 201 6.68 16.90 -22.24
CA SER A 201 6.10 15.70 -22.82
C SER A 201 6.99 14.48 -22.64
N TYR A 202 8.32 14.63 -22.63
CA TYR A 202 9.28 13.52 -22.45
C TYR A 202 9.61 13.22 -20.98
N LEU A 203 8.85 13.80 -20.04
CA LEU A 203 9.04 13.64 -18.61
C LEU A 203 7.77 13.09 -17.94
N SER A 204 7.99 12.28 -16.91
CA SER A 204 6.94 11.77 -16.04
C SER A 204 7.42 11.75 -14.60
N ARG A 205 6.50 11.81 -13.64
CA ARG A 205 6.82 11.42 -12.27
C ARG A 205 7.25 9.96 -12.24
N ILE A 206 8.00 9.58 -11.21
CA ILE A 206 8.27 8.17 -10.93
C ILE A 206 6.94 7.49 -10.58
N VAL A 207 6.46 6.66 -11.50
CA VAL A 207 5.22 5.87 -11.36
C VAL A 207 5.50 4.41 -10.99
N TRP A 208 6.77 4.06 -10.83
CA TRP A 208 7.16 2.73 -10.39
C TRP A 208 6.72 2.52 -8.94
N GLY A 209 6.26 1.31 -8.63
CA GLY A 209 5.84 0.88 -7.31
C GLY A 209 6.08 -0.62 -7.14
N GLN A 210 5.73 -1.18 -5.98
CA GLN A 210 5.88 -2.62 -5.75
C GLN A 210 5.15 -3.43 -6.85
N GLY A 211 5.88 -4.36 -7.48
CA GLY A 211 5.44 -5.20 -8.60
C GLY A 211 5.71 -4.61 -9.98
N SER A 212 6.08 -3.33 -10.12
CA SER A 212 6.38 -2.75 -11.43
C SER A 212 7.47 -3.55 -12.15
N ARG A 213 7.25 -3.85 -13.43
CA ARG A 213 8.28 -4.48 -14.28
C ARG A 213 9.26 -3.41 -14.74
N VAL A 214 10.52 -3.65 -14.46
CA VAL A 214 11.63 -2.80 -14.87
C VAL A 214 12.71 -3.67 -15.50
N GLN A 215 13.66 -3.04 -16.18
CA GLN A 215 14.91 -3.68 -16.54
C GLN A 215 16.01 -2.97 -15.77
N CYS A 216 16.82 -3.71 -15.03
CA CYS A 216 17.92 -3.15 -14.27
C CYS A 216 19.24 -3.75 -14.72
N ASP A 217 20.27 -2.91 -14.71
CA ASP A 217 21.66 -3.31 -14.80
C ASP A 217 22.05 -4.11 -13.55
N SER A 218 22.93 -5.10 -13.68
CA SER A 218 23.40 -5.89 -12.54
C SER A 218 24.63 -5.26 -11.90
N LYS A 219 24.78 -5.35 -10.58
CA LYS A 219 26.04 -4.92 -9.92
C LYS A 219 27.23 -5.78 -10.31
N THR A 220 26.99 -7.01 -10.79
CA THR A 220 28.02 -7.94 -11.22
C THR A 220 28.53 -7.66 -12.64
N ASP A 221 27.70 -7.03 -13.48
CA ASP A 221 27.95 -6.84 -14.92
C ASP A 221 27.76 -5.38 -15.32
N SER A 222 28.15 -4.47 -14.41
CA SER A 222 27.79 -3.06 -14.43
C SER A 222 28.04 -2.41 -15.80
N GLY A 223 26.97 -2.02 -16.47
CA GLY A 223 26.97 -1.13 -17.62
C GLY A 223 26.79 -1.81 -18.97
N GLN A 224 26.65 -3.13 -19.05
CA GLN A 224 26.61 -3.84 -20.34
C GLN A 224 25.24 -4.45 -20.67
N THR A 225 24.47 -4.92 -19.68
CA THR A 225 23.23 -5.66 -19.94
C THR A 225 22.14 -5.30 -18.94
N TYR A 226 20.93 -5.05 -19.46
CA TYR A 226 19.73 -4.86 -18.64
C TYR A 226 18.96 -6.18 -18.52
N TYR A 227 18.67 -6.60 -17.30
CA TYR A 227 17.92 -7.81 -17.00
C TYR A 227 16.51 -7.48 -16.51
N ASN A 228 15.53 -8.30 -16.90
CA ASN A 228 14.16 -8.14 -16.45
C ASN A 228 14.07 -8.38 -14.93
N ALA A 229 13.45 -7.43 -14.24
CA ALA A 229 13.26 -7.46 -12.81
C ALA A 229 11.87 -6.92 -12.41
N GLN A 230 11.49 -7.16 -11.16
CA GLN A 230 10.31 -6.58 -10.55
C GLN A 230 10.72 -5.72 -9.36
N VAL A 231 10.10 -4.55 -9.25
CA VAL A 231 10.31 -3.65 -8.10
C VAL A 231 9.72 -4.29 -6.85
N GLU A 232 10.54 -4.61 -5.86
CA GLU A 232 10.07 -5.05 -4.53
C GLU A 232 9.70 -3.85 -3.65
N ALA A 233 10.45 -2.74 -3.79
CA ALA A 233 10.18 -1.47 -3.11
C ALA A 233 10.87 -0.32 -3.86
N ILE A 234 10.39 0.91 -3.65
CA ILE A 234 10.99 2.12 -4.22
C ILE A 234 10.72 3.32 -3.31
N ASN A 235 11.70 4.22 -3.18
CA ASN A 235 11.53 5.51 -2.52
C ASN A 235 12.05 6.62 -3.45
N ASN A 236 12.28 7.85 -2.96
CA ASN A 236 12.71 8.96 -3.83
C ASN A 236 14.16 8.86 -4.34
N ARG A 237 14.96 7.92 -3.84
CA ARG A 237 16.38 7.79 -4.13
C ARG A 237 16.77 6.40 -4.66
N ASP A 238 16.18 5.39 -4.05
CA ASP A 238 16.57 4.00 -4.17
C ASP A 238 15.41 3.13 -4.64
N ILE A 239 15.76 2.12 -5.43
CA ILE A 239 14.87 1.09 -5.94
C ILE A 239 15.44 -0.29 -5.56
N TRP A 240 14.57 -1.16 -5.06
CA TRP A 240 14.89 -2.54 -4.74
C TRP A 240 14.18 -3.43 -5.73
N VAL A 241 14.90 -4.37 -6.33
CA VAL A 241 14.39 -5.22 -7.37
C VAL A 241 14.74 -6.69 -7.15
N ILE A 242 13.89 -7.57 -7.65
CA ILE A 242 14.15 -9.00 -7.78
C ILE A 242 14.18 -9.37 -9.27
N TYR A 243 15.28 -9.96 -9.71
CA TYR A 243 15.42 -10.49 -11.06
C TYR A 243 14.66 -11.80 -11.22
N ASN A 244 14.38 -12.20 -12.47
CA ASN A 244 13.68 -13.45 -12.77
C ASN A 244 14.38 -14.71 -12.23
N ASN A 245 15.70 -14.67 -12.03
CA ASN A 245 16.47 -15.77 -11.43
C ASN A 245 16.42 -15.78 -9.88
N GLY A 246 15.66 -14.87 -9.26
CA GLY A 246 15.49 -14.76 -7.81
C GLY A 246 16.57 -13.93 -7.09
N VAL A 247 17.58 -13.44 -7.82
CA VAL A 247 18.60 -12.54 -7.26
C VAL A 247 17.96 -11.19 -6.92
N ARG A 248 18.32 -10.63 -5.77
CA ARG A 248 17.80 -9.34 -5.28
C ARG A 248 18.92 -8.31 -5.22
N GLU A 249 18.65 -7.14 -5.79
CA GLU A 249 19.60 -6.03 -5.78
C GLU A 249 18.90 -4.71 -5.44
N ASN A 250 19.68 -3.75 -4.95
CA ASN A 250 19.22 -2.40 -4.67
C ASN A 250 20.10 -1.39 -5.38
N PHE A 251 19.47 -0.37 -5.94
CA PHE A 251 20.13 0.62 -6.76
C PHE A 251 19.67 2.00 -6.35
N THR A 252 20.50 3.01 -6.59
CA THR A 252 19.95 4.34 -6.87
C THR A 252 19.15 4.23 -8.17
N HIS A 253 18.10 5.03 -8.35
CA HIS A 253 17.17 4.85 -9.48
C HIS A 253 17.85 4.62 -10.86
N GLY A 254 19.03 5.20 -11.09
CA GLY A 254 19.74 5.17 -12.36
C GLY A 254 20.15 3.85 -12.99
N TYR A 255 20.08 2.75 -12.25
CA TYR A 255 20.43 1.45 -12.80
C TYR A 255 19.23 0.73 -13.42
N CYS A 256 18.03 1.30 -13.29
CA CYS A 256 16.81 0.70 -13.80
C CYS A 256 16.18 1.57 -14.89
N ARG A 257 15.42 0.93 -15.79
CA ARG A 257 14.59 1.56 -16.81
C ARG A 257 13.28 0.80 -16.99
N SER A 258 12.29 1.42 -17.61
CA SER A 258 11.04 0.76 -18.00
C SER A 258 10.70 1.03 -19.46
N LYS A 259 9.95 0.11 -20.07
CA LYS A 259 9.40 0.29 -21.42
C LYS A 259 8.06 1.00 -21.35
#